data_AF-A0A059B6D6-F1
#
_entry.id   AF-A0A059B6D6-F1
#
_cell.length_a   1.000
_cell.length_b   1.000
_cell.length_c   1.000
_cell.angle_alpha   90.00
_cell.angle_beta   90.00
_cell.angle_gamma   90.00
#
_symmetry.space_group_name_H-M   'P 1'
#
loop_
_entity.id
_entity.type
_entity.pdbx_description
1 polymer ?
#
loop_
_entity_poly.entity_id
_entity_poly.type
_entity_poly.pdbx_seq_one_letter_code
_entity_poly.pdbx_strand_id
1 'polypeptide(L)'
;MAGTGDPDGGGGSTKSPQELKSEVSRLFEMIAKEDECKLETVDEAIRALQLYADSKWKTLGKRPRVQQGIPEEFLCPISKSVMVDPVVLENGQTFDRLPIQDWLNKGHRRCPLTLQFLRDTRLTPNLLVRRLIVKCCKEQGIKLPNLMEDEGKIAGDCDRDYFESLLDRLSPSLNDQKVAAKELRDLTNRQASVRAFFGESAGAFQKLLNPLSPNKVVDNPDLEEDLTAIVLNLSIIERNKELMEDNPFVISFLVGSLNSRTPRTRSIAAAALSELSILKSNWRLIGEAGTIGPLINVIGEGNIVAIVNASSALYKLLHLAENMKNATQARAPSVILQRIVKRICVDEMMGLLALLSRDLDAVDELINFDAVPLLLKVLGEDRPGQCKENCVAILDKICSYDPNTVKRIRNDEDACGLLLALSASSTATARAQRKAASIVKKIMEVASQSD
;
A
#
# COMPACT_ATOMS: atom_id res chain seq x y z
N MET A 1 -49.44 58.06 8.01
CA MET A 1 -49.03 56.74 7.48
C MET A 1 -48.08 56.16 8.51
N ALA A 2 -48.62 55.31 9.39
CA ALA A 2 -48.29 53.88 9.44
C ALA A 2 -46.82 53.71 9.86
N GLY A 3 -46.55 53.50 11.15
CA GLY A 3 -46.65 52.18 11.80
C GLY A 3 -45.26 51.52 11.68
N THR A 4 -44.63 50.95 12.70
CA THR A 4 -45.05 50.39 13.98
C THR A 4 -43.77 50.25 14.80
N GLY A 5 -43.82 50.58 16.09
CA GLY A 5 -42.82 50.06 17.02
C GLY A 5 -43.06 48.57 17.23
N ASP A 6 -41.99 47.81 17.40
CA ASP A 6 -41.97 46.51 18.07
C ASP A 6 -40.51 46.05 18.29
N PRO A 7 -40.27 45.10 19.21
CA PRO A 7 -39.57 45.40 20.45
C PRO A 7 -38.47 44.37 20.75
N ASP A 8 -38.04 44.35 22.02
CA ASP A 8 -37.29 43.29 22.68
C ASP A 8 -35.79 43.12 22.36
N GLY A 9 -35.03 43.72 23.26
CA GLY A 9 -33.78 43.12 23.73
C GLY A 9 -34.03 41.72 24.28
N GLY A 10 -33.86 40.72 23.42
CA GLY A 10 -33.61 39.34 23.82
C GLY A 10 -32.15 39.17 24.19
N GLY A 11 -31.83 39.25 25.48
CA GLY A 11 -30.55 38.82 26.03
C GLY A 11 -30.32 37.34 25.78
N GLY A 12 -29.70 37.01 24.64
CA GLY A 12 -29.15 35.69 24.38
C GLY A 12 -27.97 35.46 25.32
N SER A 13 -28.22 34.88 26.48
CA SER A 13 -27.18 34.46 27.43
C SER A 13 -26.15 33.62 26.69
N THR A 14 -24.95 34.17 26.50
CA THR A 14 -23.86 33.47 25.81
C THR A 14 -23.35 32.37 26.74
N LYS A 15 -23.84 31.14 26.50
CA LYS A 15 -23.46 29.97 27.30
C LYS A 15 -21.94 29.87 27.42
N SER A 16 -21.44 29.69 28.63
CA SER A 16 -20.00 29.57 28.87
C SER A 16 -19.43 28.31 28.19
N PRO A 17 -18.11 28.25 27.88
CA PRO A 17 -17.51 27.04 27.28
C PRO A 17 -17.73 25.77 28.12
N GLN A 18 -17.83 25.90 29.44
CA GLN A 18 -18.13 24.77 30.33
C GLN A 18 -19.60 24.34 30.23
N GLU A 19 -20.55 25.28 30.13
CA GLU A 19 -21.97 24.97 29.91
C GLU A 19 -22.20 24.28 28.57
N LEU A 20 -21.54 24.74 27.50
CA LEU A 20 -21.61 24.12 26.17
C LEU A 20 -21.05 22.69 26.18
N LYS A 21 -19.96 22.44 26.94
CA LYS A 21 -19.40 21.09 27.10
C LYS A 21 -20.37 20.15 27.81
N SER A 22 -21.00 20.62 28.88
CA SER A 22 -21.98 19.87 29.66
C SER A 22 -23.24 19.58 28.83
N GLU A 23 -23.71 20.54 28.04
CA GLU A 23 -24.86 20.37 27.15
C GLU A 23 -24.60 19.35 26.06
N VAL A 24 -23.44 19.42 25.39
CA VAL A 24 -23.04 18.43 24.38
C VAL A 24 -22.99 17.03 24.99
N SER A 25 -22.37 16.89 26.17
CA SER A 25 -22.26 15.58 26.83
C SER A 25 -23.64 15.00 27.19
N ARG A 26 -24.57 15.84 27.67
CA ARG A 26 -25.95 15.45 27.98
C ARG A 26 -26.71 14.98 26.74
N LEU A 27 -26.62 15.73 25.63
CA LEU A 27 -27.30 15.40 24.38
C LEU A 27 -26.76 14.11 23.76
N PHE A 28 -25.45 13.87 23.82
CA PHE A 28 -24.87 12.60 23.38
C PHE A 28 -25.31 11.40 24.23
N GLU A 29 -25.44 11.58 25.54
CA GLU A 29 -25.97 10.52 26.40
C GLU A 29 -27.44 10.21 26.14
N MET A 30 -28.26 11.21 25.79
CA MET A 30 -29.65 10.99 25.38
C MET A 30 -29.73 10.22 24.06
N ILE A 31 -28.94 10.61 23.06
CA ILE A 31 -28.85 9.89 21.77
C ILE A 31 -28.38 8.45 21.96
N ALA A 32 -27.47 8.20 22.91
CA ALA A 32 -26.91 6.86 23.15
C ALA A 32 -27.83 5.93 23.96
N LYS A 33 -28.85 6.44 24.65
CA LYS A 33 -29.75 5.66 25.52
C LYS A 33 -31.13 5.38 24.91
N GLU A 34 -31.54 6.12 23.88
CA GLU A 34 -32.83 5.91 23.21
C GLU A 34 -32.66 5.06 21.93
N ASP A 35 -33.41 3.95 21.83
CA ASP A 35 -33.41 3.06 20.64
C ASP A 35 -34.02 3.75 19.40
N GLU A 36 -34.87 4.78 19.58
CA GLU A 36 -35.40 5.65 18.52
C GLU A 36 -35.11 7.12 18.85
N CYS A 37 -33.96 7.62 18.40
CA CYS A 37 -33.57 9.02 18.61
C CYS A 37 -34.33 9.98 17.68
N LYS A 38 -34.94 11.03 18.24
CA LYS A 38 -35.63 12.08 17.46
C LYS A 38 -34.62 12.95 16.70
N LEU A 39 -34.91 13.22 15.42
CA LEU A 39 -34.07 14.05 14.53
C LEU A 39 -33.77 15.43 15.14
N GLU A 40 -34.74 16.00 15.87
CA GLU A 40 -34.60 17.29 16.56
C GLU A 40 -33.48 17.26 17.63
N THR A 41 -33.33 16.16 18.35
CA THR A 41 -32.30 15.97 19.38
C THR A 41 -30.92 15.83 18.75
N VAL A 42 -30.83 15.19 17.58
CA VAL A 42 -29.59 15.11 16.79
C VAL A 42 -29.19 16.49 16.27
N ASP A 43 -30.13 17.25 15.71
CA ASP A 43 -29.87 18.60 15.21
C ASP A 43 -29.45 19.56 16.33
N GLU A 44 -30.04 19.40 17.52
CA GLU A 44 -29.67 20.19 18.69
C GLU A 44 -28.27 19.82 19.22
N ALA A 45 -27.89 18.54 19.17
CA ALA A 45 -26.54 18.09 19.48
C ALA A 45 -25.49 18.66 18.50
N ILE A 46 -25.81 18.70 17.20
CA ILE A 46 -24.96 19.28 16.16
C ILE A 46 -24.78 20.79 16.42
N ARG A 47 -25.86 21.52 16.68
CA ARG A 47 -25.80 22.96 17.00
C ARG A 47 -24.96 23.24 18.25
N ALA A 48 -25.15 22.46 19.31
CA ALA A 48 -24.39 22.60 20.56
C ALA A 48 -22.89 22.29 20.36
N LEU A 49 -22.56 21.27 19.57
CA LEU A 49 -21.18 20.93 19.18
C LEU A 49 -20.50 22.04 18.38
N GLN A 50 -21.21 22.63 17.41
CA GLN A 50 -20.69 23.73 16.60
C GLN A 50 -20.39 24.94 17.48
N LEU A 51 -21.30 25.32 18.37
CA LEU A 51 -21.10 26.42 19.32
C LEU A 51 -19.94 26.14 20.30
N TYR A 52 -19.80 24.89 20.77
CA TYR A 52 -18.69 24.49 21.63
C TYR A 52 -17.34 24.57 20.91
N ALA A 53 -17.28 24.07 19.67
CA ALA A 53 -16.10 24.15 18.82
C ALA A 53 -15.69 25.61 18.57
N ASP A 54 -16.64 26.46 18.18
CA ASP A 54 -16.41 27.90 17.96
C ASP A 54 -15.91 28.63 19.22
N SER A 55 -16.47 28.27 20.38
CA SER A 55 -16.06 28.80 21.68
C SER A 55 -14.62 28.40 22.03
N LYS A 56 -14.26 27.12 21.82
CA LYS A 56 -12.89 26.61 21.98
C LYS A 56 -11.89 27.27 21.05
N TRP A 57 -12.28 27.55 19.80
CA TRP A 57 -11.42 28.24 18.84
C TRP A 57 -11.18 29.70 19.18
N LYS A 58 -12.16 30.38 19.80
CA LYS A 58 -11.98 31.73 20.35
C LYS A 58 -11.01 31.75 21.54
N THR A 59 -10.97 30.69 22.36
CA THR A 59 -10.04 30.59 23.51
C THR A 59 -8.61 30.19 23.10
N LEU A 60 -8.43 29.48 21.98
CA LEU A 60 -7.13 28.98 21.49
C LEU A 60 -6.38 29.94 20.56
N GLY A 61 -6.91 31.16 20.32
CA GLY A 61 -6.17 32.24 19.66
C GLY A 61 -5.77 32.02 18.19
N LYS A 62 -6.18 30.92 17.55
CA LYS A 62 -5.98 30.68 16.10
C LYS A 62 -7.19 29.96 15.51
N ARG A 63 -8.04 30.69 14.79
CA ARG A 63 -8.75 30.08 13.66
C ARG A 63 -7.69 29.65 12.65
N PRO A 64 -7.76 28.47 12.01
CA PRO A 64 -7.10 28.33 10.71
C PRO A 64 -7.70 29.46 9.85
N ARG A 65 -6.85 30.33 9.31
CA ARG A 65 -7.30 31.37 8.39
C ARG A 65 -8.04 30.64 7.28
N VAL A 66 -9.37 30.70 7.26
CA VAL A 66 -10.14 30.50 6.04
C VAL A 66 -9.51 31.50 5.09
N GLN A 67 -8.82 31.01 4.06
CA GLN A 67 -8.16 31.86 3.08
C GLN A 67 -9.28 32.58 2.33
N GLN A 68 -9.64 33.77 2.82
CA GLN A 68 -10.71 34.59 2.25
C GLN A 68 -10.41 34.77 0.76
N GLY A 69 -11.32 34.26 -0.08
CA GLY A 69 -11.20 34.32 -1.54
C GLY A 69 -11.27 32.97 -2.25
N ILE A 70 -10.83 31.87 -1.63
CA ILE A 70 -10.78 30.57 -2.33
C ILE A 70 -12.14 29.87 -2.28
N PRO A 71 -12.71 29.45 -3.43
CA PRO A 71 -13.93 28.63 -3.47
C PRO A 71 -13.80 27.36 -2.62
N GLU A 72 -14.89 26.98 -1.92
CA GLU A 72 -14.90 25.79 -1.06
C GLU A 72 -14.57 24.49 -1.83
N GLU A 73 -14.88 24.47 -3.13
CA GLU A 73 -14.56 23.39 -4.08
C GLU A 73 -13.06 23.09 -4.20
N PHE A 74 -12.20 24.05 -3.86
CA PHE A 74 -10.74 23.93 -3.92
C PHE A 74 -10.12 23.52 -2.59
N LEU A 75 -10.93 23.38 -1.54
CA LEU A 75 -10.49 22.94 -0.23
C LEU A 75 -10.59 21.41 -0.12
N CYS A 76 -9.56 20.80 0.45
CA CYS A 76 -9.56 19.39 0.76
C CYS A 76 -10.65 19.09 1.80
N PRO A 77 -11.55 18.13 1.55
CA PRO A 77 -12.62 17.81 2.49
C PRO A 77 -12.14 17.31 3.86
N ILE A 78 -10.93 16.74 3.93
CA ILE A 78 -10.30 16.23 5.17
C ILE A 78 -9.61 17.36 5.93
N SER A 79 -8.62 18.03 5.31
CA SER A 79 -7.77 19.01 5.99
C SER A 79 -8.38 20.41 6.06
N LYS A 80 -9.45 20.68 5.30
CA LYS A 80 -10.08 22.01 5.13
C LYS A 80 -9.10 23.10 4.66
N SER A 81 -7.97 22.69 4.07
CA SER A 81 -6.97 23.55 3.46
C SER A 81 -7.05 23.43 1.94
N VAL A 82 -6.51 24.43 1.22
CA VAL A 82 -6.37 24.36 -0.24
C VAL A 82 -5.66 23.07 -0.64
N MET A 83 -6.21 22.37 -1.64
CA MET A 83 -5.57 21.16 -2.18
C MET A 83 -4.29 21.54 -2.94
N VAL A 84 -3.16 20.98 -2.52
CA VAL A 84 -1.86 21.26 -3.15
C VAL A 84 -1.54 20.22 -4.22
N ASP A 85 -1.96 18.97 -3.99
CA ASP A 85 -1.94 17.89 -4.97
C ASP A 85 -3.32 17.19 -5.02
N PRO A 86 -4.28 17.75 -5.77
CA PRO A 86 -5.62 17.20 -5.82
C PRO A 86 -5.63 15.84 -6.54
N VAL A 87 -6.20 14.83 -5.90
CA VAL A 87 -6.37 13.46 -6.38
C VAL A 87 -7.81 13.00 -6.26
N VAL A 88 -8.26 12.16 -7.18
CA VAL A 88 -9.61 11.62 -7.28
C VAL A 88 -9.62 10.17 -6.81
N LEU A 89 -10.61 9.83 -6.00
CA LEU A 89 -10.99 8.46 -5.66
C LEU A 89 -11.87 7.83 -6.74
N GLU A 90 -12.08 6.52 -6.69
CA GLU A 90 -12.98 5.78 -7.61
C GLU A 90 -14.38 6.40 -7.71
N ASN A 91 -14.89 6.97 -6.61
CA ASN A 91 -16.22 7.59 -6.55
C ASN A 91 -16.27 9.04 -7.06
N GLY A 92 -15.19 9.53 -7.70
CA GLY A 92 -15.14 10.86 -8.30
C GLY A 92 -14.86 12.00 -7.33
N GLN A 93 -14.73 11.74 -6.03
CA GLN A 93 -14.45 12.77 -5.03
C GLN A 93 -12.97 13.15 -5.03
N THR A 94 -12.69 14.46 -4.96
CA THR A 94 -11.33 15.00 -5.00
C THR A 94 -10.86 15.42 -3.60
N PHE A 95 -9.62 15.05 -3.27
CA PHE A 95 -8.96 15.36 -2.00
C PHE A 95 -7.53 15.80 -2.25
N ASP A 96 -6.89 16.43 -1.27
CA ASP A 96 -5.44 16.59 -1.27
C ASP A 96 -4.75 15.24 -1.00
N ARG A 97 -3.67 14.92 -1.73
CA ARG A 97 -3.04 13.58 -1.71
C ARG A 97 -2.61 13.15 -0.33
N LEU A 98 -1.93 14.01 0.43
CA LEU A 98 -1.35 13.61 1.72
C LEU A 98 -2.43 13.21 2.75
N PRO A 99 -3.49 14.02 3.01
CA PRO A 99 -4.57 13.64 3.91
C PRO A 99 -5.33 12.38 3.49
N ILE A 100 -5.65 12.23 2.20
CA ILE A 100 -6.41 11.05 1.75
C ILE A 100 -5.55 9.79 1.74
N GLN A 101 -4.27 9.91 1.41
CA GLN A 101 -3.34 8.78 1.48
C GLN A 101 -3.15 8.32 2.93
N ASP A 102 -3.01 9.24 3.89
CA ASP A 102 -2.95 8.90 5.32
C ASP A 102 -4.25 8.21 5.80
N TRP A 103 -5.41 8.70 5.36
CA TRP A 103 -6.70 8.07 5.65
C TRP A 103 -6.78 6.63 5.12
N LEU A 104 -6.37 6.40 3.87
CA LEU A 104 -6.35 5.06 3.28
C LEU A 104 -5.30 4.16 3.94
N ASN A 105 -4.13 4.70 4.30
CA ASN A 105 -3.05 3.97 4.98
C ASN A 105 -3.44 3.51 6.39
N LYS A 106 -4.36 4.20 7.05
CA LYS A 106 -4.97 3.79 8.33
C LYS A 106 -5.99 2.65 8.19
N GLY A 107 -6.15 2.11 6.98
CA GLY A 107 -7.03 0.98 6.69
C GLY A 107 -8.49 1.38 6.45
N HIS A 108 -8.80 2.67 6.37
CA HIS A 108 -10.16 3.12 6.09
C HIS A 108 -10.49 2.89 4.61
N ARG A 109 -11.53 2.09 4.35
CA ARG A 109 -12.04 1.79 2.99
C ARG A 109 -13.33 2.53 2.65
N ARG A 110 -13.65 3.59 3.39
CA ARG A 110 -14.78 4.46 3.10
C ARG A 110 -14.27 5.83 2.71
N CYS A 111 -14.91 6.44 1.72
CA CYS A 111 -14.69 7.83 1.38
C CYS A 111 -14.94 8.71 2.63
N PRO A 112 -13.99 9.54 3.08
CA PRO A 112 -14.18 10.38 4.27
C PRO A 112 -15.34 11.38 4.12
N LEU A 113 -15.68 11.74 2.88
CA LEU A 113 -16.74 12.71 2.59
C LEU A 113 -18.11 12.05 2.41
N THR A 114 -18.19 11.00 1.58
CA THR A 114 -19.48 10.37 1.20
C THR A 114 -19.80 9.10 1.99
N LEU A 115 -18.87 8.60 2.80
CA LEU A 115 -18.94 7.34 3.55
C LEU A 115 -19.16 6.09 2.68
N GLN A 116 -19.13 6.23 1.35
CA GLN A 116 -19.24 5.12 0.41
C GLN A 116 -18.02 4.21 0.46
N PHE A 117 -18.24 2.91 0.32
CA PHE A 117 -17.18 1.92 0.28
C PHE A 117 -16.39 2.04 -1.04
N LEU A 118 -15.06 2.06 -0.93
CA LEU A 118 -14.13 2.13 -2.06
C LEU A 118 -13.70 0.72 -2.43
N ARG A 119 -14.01 0.28 -3.65
CA ARG A 119 -13.55 -1.03 -4.16
C ARG A 119 -12.06 -0.96 -4.47
N ASP A 120 -11.64 0.19 -4.94
CA ASP A 120 -10.27 0.54 -5.27
C ASP A 120 -9.79 1.76 -4.45
N THR A 121 -8.55 1.69 -3.96
CA THR A 121 -7.90 2.75 -3.19
C THR A 121 -6.84 3.50 -4.00
N ARG A 122 -6.76 3.27 -5.31
CA ARG A 122 -5.88 4.04 -6.20
C ARG A 122 -6.27 5.51 -6.22
N LEU A 123 -5.26 6.38 -6.08
CA LEU A 123 -5.40 7.83 -6.15
C LEU A 123 -5.02 8.32 -7.55
N THR A 124 -6.00 8.78 -8.31
CA THR A 124 -5.78 9.30 -9.67
C THR A 124 -5.55 10.82 -9.61
N PRO A 125 -4.45 11.39 -10.14
CA PRO A 125 -4.25 12.84 -10.14
C PRO A 125 -5.40 13.60 -10.82
N ASN A 126 -5.93 14.65 -10.18
CA ASN A 126 -6.92 15.56 -10.77
C ASN A 126 -6.23 16.81 -11.33
N LEU A 127 -5.61 16.66 -12.50
CA LEU A 127 -4.85 17.73 -13.13
C LEU A 127 -5.70 18.96 -13.50
N LEU A 128 -7.00 18.76 -13.76
CA LEU A 128 -7.92 19.86 -14.08
C LEU A 128 -8.18 20.74 -12.85
N VAL A 129 -8.56 20.13 -11.71
CA VAL A 129 -8.74 20.86 -10.45
C VAL A 129 -7.44 21.53 -10.03
N ARG A 130 -6.29 20.86 -10.21
CA ARG A 130 -4.97 21.44 -9.95
C ARG A 130 -4.75 22.75 -10.73
N ARG A 131 -5.01 22.75 -12.04
CA ARG A 131 -4.86 23.95 -12.89
C ARG A 131 -5.79 25.09 -12.44
N LEU A 132 -7.03 24.76 -12.06
CA LEU A 132 -8.00 25.75 -11.56
C LEU A 132 -7.56 26.37 -10.23
N ILE A 133 -7.07 25.55 -9.31
CA ILE A 133 -6.54 26.01 -8.01
C ILE A 133 -5.33 26.92 -8.23
N VAL A 134 -4.37 26.52 -9.07
CA VAL A 134 -3.18 27.34 -9.39
C VAL A 134 -3.59 28.69 -9.98
N LYS A 135 -4.55 28.70 -10.92
CA LYS A 135 -5.06 29.93 -11.52
C LYS A 135 -5.73 30.83 -10.47
N CYS A 136 -6.63 30.28 -9.65
CA CYS A 136 -7.33 30.99 -8.59
C CYS A 136 -6.35 31.58 -7.54
N CYS A 137 -5.36 30.80 -7.12
CA CYS A 137 -4.35 31.28 -6.17
C CYS A 137 -3.43 32.34 -6.76
N LYS A 138 -3.09 32.27 -8.06
CA LYS A 138 -2.35 33.34 -8.77
C LYS A 138 -3.16 34.64 -8.82
N GLU A 139 -4.44 34.57 -9.16
CA GLU A 139 -5.35 35.72 -9.21
C GLU A 139 -5.56 36.38 -7.83
N GLN A 140 -5.46 35.59 -6.76
CA GLN A 140 -5.65 36.06 -5.38
C GLN A 140 -4.33 36.36 -4.63
N GLY A 141 -3.18 36.24 -5.30
CA GLY A 141 -1.87 36.49 -4.69
C GLY A 141 -1.47 35.50 -3.58
N ILE A 142 -2.08 34.31 -3.55
CA ILE A 142 -1.84 33.28 -2.55
C ILE A 142 -0.68 32.38 -3.03
N LYS A 143 0.43 32.38 -2.29
CA LYS A 143 1.53 31.44 -2.52
C LYS A 143 1.15 30.05 -2.01
N LEU A 144 0.82 29.14 -2.92
CA LEU A 144 0.75 27.71 -2.60
C LEU A 144 2.15 27.18 -2.25
N PRO A 145 2.27 26.21 -1.32
CA PRO A 145 3.46 25.37 -1.24
C PRO A 145 3.67 24.70 -2.60
N ASN A 146 4.77 25.02 -3.27
CA ASN A 146 5.07 24.47 -4.60
C ASN A 146 5.32 22.96 -4.47
N LEU A 147 4.29 22.15 -4.73
CA LEU A 147 4.47 20.70 -4.85
C LEU A 147 4.70 20.22 -6.27
N MET A 148 4.24 20.91 -7.32
CA MET A 148 4.65 20.66 -8.72
C MET A 148 4.27 21.87 -9.59
N GLU A 149 5.24 22.73 -9.92
CA GLU A 149 5.29 23.31 -11.28
C GLU A 149 5.86 22.20 -12.17
N ASP A 150 4.99 21.33 -12.68
CA ASP A 150 5.28 20.44 -13.81
C ASP A 150 4.52 20.98 -15.03
N GLU A 151 4.75 22.25 -15.33
CA GLU A 151 4.55 22.77 -16.68
C GLU A 151 5.93 22.99 -17.27
N GLY A 152 6.56 21.91 -17.75
CA GLY A 152 7.59 22.00 -18.79
C GLY A 152 8.76 22.93 -18.52
N LYS A 153 9.09 23.24 -17.26
CA LYS A 153 10.43 23.73 -16.94
C LYS A 153 11.33 22.52 -17.06
N ILE A 154 12.08 22.48 -18.16
CA ILE A 154 13.39 21.82 -18.18
C ILE A 154 14.05 22.24 -16.86
N ALA A 155 14.27 21.28 -15.97
CA ALA A 155 14.94 21.59 -14.72
C ALA A 155 16.26 22.27 -15.09
N GLY A 156 16.44 23.49 -14.60
CA GLY A 156 17.55 24.34 -15.02
C GLY A 156 18.86 23.78 -14.50
N ASP A 157 19.98 24.26 -15.05
CA ASP A 157 21.32 23.89 -14.56
C ASP A 157 21.45 24.09 -13.04
N CYS A 158 20.76 25.08 -12.45
CA CYS A 158 20.73 25.30 -11.01
C CYS A 158 20.15 24.13 -10.19
N ASP A 159 19.13 23.44 -10.69
CA ASP A 159 18.52 22.30 -9.98
C ASP A 159 19.45 21.07 -10.05
N ARG A 160 20.17 20.93 -11.17
CA ARG A 160 21.22 19.92 -11.35
C ARG A 160 22.41 20.20 -10.42
N ASP A 161 22.90 21.43 -10.38
CA ASP A 161 24.01 21.85 -9.51
C ASP A 161 23.66 21.65 -8.03
N TYR A 162 22.41 21.95 -7.66
CA TYR A 162 21.93 21.70 -6.31
C TYR A 162 21.93 20.21 -5.98
N PHE A 163 21.40 19.39 -6.89
CA PHE A 163 21.37 17.93 -6.75
C PHE A 163 22.80 17.35 -6.61
N GLU A 164 23.74 17.77 -7.46
CA GLU A 164 25.15 17.36 -7.35
C GLU A 164 25.77 17.80 -6.03
N SER A 165 25.51 19.02 -5.57
CA SER A 165 26.00 19.52 -4.28
C SER A 165 25.52 18.66 -3.11
N LEU A 166 24.29 18.13 -3.17
CA LEU A 166 23.75 17.23 -2.17
C LEU A 166 24.40 15.84 -2.24
N LEU A 167 24.67 15.31 -3.44
CA LEU A 167 25.41 14.06 -3.60
C LEU A 167 26.82 14.16 -3.02
N ASP A 168 27.51 15.28 -3.22
CA ASP A 168 28.85 15.50 -2.66
C ASP A 168 28.83 15.56 -1.12
N ARG A 169 27.77 16.14 -0.55
CA ARG A 169 27.53 16.19 0.90
C ARG A 169 27.21 14.84 1.56
N LEU A 170 27.06 13.76 0.79
CA LEU A 170 27.00 12.40 1.33
C LEU A 170 28.37 11.83 1.75
N SER A 171 29.48 12.53 1.45
CA SER A 171 30.83 12.06 1.78
C SER A 171 31.47 12.62 3.07
N PRO A 172 31.37 13.93 3.41
CA PRO A 172 32.28 14.57 4.37
C PRO A 172 32.02 14.23 5.85
N SER A 173 30.76 14.20 6.31
CA SER A 173 30.42 13.91 7.71
C SER A 173 29.08 13.19 7.85
N LEU A 174 28.86 12.49 8.97
CA LEU A 174 27.59 11.81 9.26
C LEU A 174 26.42 12.81 9.34
N ASN A 175 26.64 14.01 9.90
CA ASN A 175 25.60 15.01 9.99
C ASN A 175 25.21 15.54 8.59
N ASP A 176 26.21 15.79 7.74
CA ASP A 176 25.96 16.18 6.35
C ASP A 176 25.26 15.09 5.57
N GLN A 177 25.64 13.82 5.78
CA GLN A 177 24.97 12.67 5.20
C GLN A 177 23.48 12.64 5.54
N LYS A 178 23.11 12.78 6.82
CA LYS A 178 21.70 12.76 7.24
C LYS A 178 20.90 13.90 6.61
N VAL A 179 21.45 15.11 6.60
CA VAL A 179 20.76 16.29 6.04
C VAL A 179 20.62 16.14 4.53
N ALA A 180 21.69 15.78 3.83
CA ALA A 180 21.69 15.61 2.39
C ALA A 180 20.80 14.46 1.94
N ALA A 181 20.85 13.30 2.60
CA ALA A 181 20.00 12.15 2.26
C ALA A 181 18.51 12.46 2.46
N LYS A 182 18.14 13.13 3.55
CA LYS A 182 16.74 13.53 3.78
C LYS A 182 16.25 14.48 2.69
N GLU A 183 17.08 15.44 2.30
CA GLU A 183 16.73 16.41 1.27
C GLU A 183 16.67 15.77 -0.13
N LEU A 184 17.63 14.90 -0.47
CA LEU A 184 17.61 14.11 -1.70
C LEU A 184 16.38 13.20 -1.77
N ARG A 185 15.97 12.58 -0.65
CA ARG A 185 14.75 11.79 -0.57
C ARG A 185 13.53 12.65 -0.91
N ASP A 186 13.41 13.84 -0.31
CA ASP A 186 12.31 14.76 -0.58
C ASP A 186 12.28 15.21 -2.05
N LEU A 187 13.43 15.54 -2.63
CA LEU A 187 13.55 15.96 -4.03
C LEU A 187 13.19 14.83 -5.00
N THR A 188 13.79 13.65 -4.83
CA THR A 188 13.53 12.48 -5.70
C THR A 188 12.10 11.97 -5.59
N ASN A 189 11.46 12.13 -4.43
CA ASN A 189 10.05 11.79 -4.24
C ASN A 189 9.13 12.76 -5.00
N ARG A 190 9.42 14.07 -4.96
CA ARG A 190 8.54 15.11 -5.50
C ARG A 190 8.76 15.42 -6.97
N GLN A 191 9.98 15.28 -7.49
CA GLN A 191 10.35 15.83 -8.79
C GLN A 191 10.82 14.74 -9.76
N ALA A 192 10.05 14.52 -10.83
CA ALA A 192 10.44 13.58 -11.89
C ALA A 192 11.71 14.01 -12.64
N SER A 193 11.89 15.32 -12.81
CA SER A 193 13.10 15.91 -13.41
C SER A 193 14.36 15.59 -12.62
N VAL A 194 14.33 15.71 -11.29
CA VAL A 194 15.47 15.34 -10.42
C VAL A 194 15.81 13.86 -10.54
N ARG A 195 14.79 12.99 -10.66
CA ARG A 195 15.03 11.57 -10.92
C ARG A 195 15.72 11.35 -12.27
N ALA A 196 15.39 12.15 -13.29
CA ALA A 196 16.04 12.05 -14.60
C ALA A 196 17.51 12.49 -14.57
N PHE A 197 17.86 13.53 -13.80
CA PHE A 197 19.24 13.99 -13.62
C PHE A 197 20.17 12.92 -13.05
N PHE A 198 19.63 12.08 -12.16
CA PHE A 198 20.41 11.03 -11.54
C PHE A 198 21.18 10.19 -12.56
N GLY A 199 20.55 9.86 -13.69
CA GLY A 199 21.17 9.05 -14.73
C GLY A 199 22.23 9.76 -15.57
N GLU A 200 22.29 11.09 -15.50
CA GLU A 200 23.26 11.93 -16.22
C GLU A 200 24.47 12.30 -15.33
N SER A 201 24.30 12.21 -14.02
CA SER A 201 25.31 12.52 -13.01
C SER A 201 26.39 11.44 -12.93
N ALA A 202 27.63 11.79 -13.28
CA ALA A 202 28.76 10.86 -13.26
C ALA A 202 29.04 10.35 -11.84
N GLY A 203 28.98 9.03 -11.65
CA GLY A 203 29.26 8.38 -10.37
C GLY A 203 28.20 8.60 -9.29
N ALA A 204 26.99 9.05 -9.64
CA ALA A 204 25.91 9.33 -8.68
C ALA A 204 25.58 8.13 -7.78
N PHE A 205 25.53 6.91 -8.32
CA PHE A 205 25.32 5.70 -7.51
C PHE A 205 26.43 5.49 -6.49
N GLN A 206 27.69 5.69 -6.89
CA GLN A 206 28.81 5.52 -5.98
C GLN A 206 28.75 6.55 -4.85
N LYS A 207 28.46 7.82 -5.17
CA LYS A 207 28.27 8.88 -4.18
C LYS A 207 27.10 8.57 -3.23
N LEU A 208 25.98 8.09 -3.78
CA LEU A 208 24.77 7.74 -3.03
C LEU A 208 24.99 6.58 -2.05
N LEU A 209 25.70 5.53 -2.49
CA LEU A 209 25.89 4.30 -1.71
C LEU A 209 27.15 4.32 -0.84
N ASN A 210 28.07 5.27 -1.05
CA ASN A 210 29.29 5.44 -0.24
C ASN A 210 29.06 5.47 1.28
N PRO A 211 28.00 6.14 1.82
CA PRO A 211 27.75 6.20 3.26
C PRO A 211 27.60 4.83 3.93
N LEU A 212 27.13 3.83 3.19
CA LEU A 212 26.83 2.48 3.69
C LEU A 212 27.68 1.40 3.00
N SER A 213 28.84 1.80 2.45
CA SER A 213 29.82 0.85 1.92
C SER A 213 30.23 -0.17 3.00
N PRO A 214 30.53 -1.43 2.65
CA PRO A 214 30.76 -2.52 3.62
C PRO A 214 31.81 -2.25 4.69
N ASN A 215 32.71 -1.29 4.45
CA ASN A 215 33.78 -0.89 5.37
C ASN A 215 33.37 0.20 6.36
N LYS A 216 32.15 0.73 6.28
CA LYS A 216 31.60 1.74 7.19
C LYS A 216 30.44 1.13 7.98
N VAL A 217 30.75 0.62 9.17
CA VAL A 217 29.73 0.22 10.16
C VAL A 217 29.05 1.49 10.67
N VAL A 218 28.09 2.00 9.91
CA VAL A 218 27.25 3.13 10.32
C VAL A 218 25.89 2.55 10.71
N ASP A 219 25.73 2.28 12.01
CA ASP A 219 24.43 1.95 12.61
C ASP A 219 23.59 3.23 12.70
N ASN A 220 23.04 3.65 11.57
CA ASN A 220 22.14 4.82 11.49
C ASN A 220 20.89 4.45 10.70
N PRO A 221 19.85 3.96 11.39
CA PRO A 221 18.62 3.51 10.75
C PRO A 221 17.89 4.60 9.94
N ASP A 222 17.98 5.87 10.36
CA ASP A 222 17.36 6.98 9.64
C ASP A 222 18.04 7.20 8.28
N LEU A 223 19.38 7.20 8.27
CA LEU A 223 20.17 7.39 7.07
C LEU A 223 19.97 6.21 6.10
N GLU A 224 19.94 4.98 6.62
CA GLU A 224 19.64 3.80 5.83
C GLU A 224 18.23 3.88 5.22
N GLU A 225 17.23 4.29 5.99
CA GLU A 225 15.87 4.47 5.46
C GLU A 225 15.85 5.52 4.33
N ASP A 226 16.49 6.67 4.53
CA ASP A 226 16.51 7.75 3.55
C ASP A 226 17.21 7.31 2.25
N LEU A 227 18.37 6.65 2.34
CA LEU A 227 19.10 6.12 1.18
C LEU A 227 18.31 5.03 0.45
N THR A 228 17.68 4.11 1.18
CA THR A 228 16.82 3.06 0.60
C THR A 228 15.63 3.68 -0.13
N ALA A 229 15.03 4.74 0.45
CA ALA A 229 13.93 5.46 -0.17
C ALA A 229 14.34 6.21 -1.44
N ILE A 230 15.55 6.79 -1.46
CA ILE A 230 16.10 7.40 -2.69
C ILE A 230 16.23 6.34 -3.79
N VAL A 231 16.82 5.17 -3.49
CA VAL A 231 16.95 4.09 -4.48
C VAL A 231 15.59 3.65 -5.02
N LEU A 232 14.58 3.48 -4.16
CA LEU A 232 13.21 3.20 -4.58
C LEU A 232 12.65 4.30 -5.51
N ASN A 233 12.77 5.56 -5.11
CA ASN A 233 12.24 6.67 -5.91
C ASN A 233 12.87 6.70 -7.29
N LEU A 234 14.18 6.47 -7.37
CA LEU A 234 14.92 6.40 -8.62
C LEU A 234 14.50 5.18 -9.46
N SER A 235 14.23 4.03 -8.83
CA SER A 235 13.83 2.80 -9.52
C SER A 235 12.43 2.87 -10.11
N ILE A 236 11.62 3.90 -9.83
CA ILE A 236 10.31 4.09 -10.47
C ILE A 236 10.47 4.52 -11.94
N ILE A 237 11.60 5.16 -12.30
CA ILE A 237 11.87 5.64 -13.66
C ILE A 237 12.56 4.56 -14.48
N GLU A 238 11.98 4.19 -15.63
CA GLU A 238 12.48 3.10 -16.48
C GLU A 238 13.94 3.29 -16.89
N ARG A 239 14.30 4.50 -17.37
CA ARG A 239 15.69 4.85 -17.73
C ARG A 239 16.69 4.64 -16.58
N ASN A 240 16.26 4.88 -15.34
CA ASN A 240 17.12 4.66 -14.18
C ASN A 240 17.20 3.19 -13.79
N LYS A 241 16.15 2.39 -14.04
CA LYS A 241 16.21 0.94 -13.85
C LYS A 241 17.26 0.32 -14.77
N GLU A 242 17.33 0.76 -16.03
CA GLU A 242 18.37 0.32 -16.98
C GLU A 242 19.78 0.65 -16.48
N LEU A 243 19.96 1.78 -15.78
CA LEU A 243 21.25 2.14 -15.16
C LEU A 243 21.57 1.34 -13.89
N MET A 244 20.55 0.83 -13.20
CA MET A 244 20.69 -0.08 -12.05
C MET A 244 20.76 -1.55 -12.47
N GLU A 245 20.47 -1.85 -13.73
CA GLU A 245 20.45 -3.20 -14.28
C GLU A 245 21.83 -3.83 -14.12
N ASP A 246 21.83 -5.08 -13.66
CA ASP A 246 23.03 -5.85 -13.38
C ASP A 246 24.04 -5.16 -12.43
N ASN A 247 23.60 -4.19 -11.61
CA ASN A 247 24.47 -3.50 -10.66
C ASN A 247 24.54 -4.24 -9.31
N PRO A 248 25.63 -4.96 -8.99
CA PRO A 248 25.72 -5.75 -7.77
C PRO A 248 25.73 -4.88 -6.51
N PHE A 249 26.23 -3.64 -6.58
CA PHE A 249 26.27 -2.76 -5.41
C PHE A 249 24.89 -2.31 -4.97
N VAL A 250 24.01 -1.98 -5.93
CA VAL A 250 22.61 -1.62 -5.65
C VAL A 250 21.87 -2.82 -5.06
N ILE A 251 22.04 -4.00 -5.66
CA ILE A 251 21.39 -5.23 -5.19
C ILE A 251 21.87 -5.58 -3.79
N SER A 252 23.19 -5.64 -3.55
CA SER A 252 23.76 -5.93 -2.21
C SER A 252 23.31 -4.92 -1.16
N PHE A 253 23.24 -3.64 -1.51
CA PHE A 253 22.71 -2.61 -0.62
C PHE A 253 21.26 -2.90 -0.22
N LEU A 254 20.37 -3.15 -1.20
CA LEU A 254 18.96 -3.44 -0.94
C LEU A 254 18.77 -4.74 -0.14
N VAL A 255 19.61 -5.75 -0.35
CA VAL A 255 19.60 -6.98 0.47
C VAL A 255 20.05 -6.70 1.91
N GLY A 256 21.05 -5.85 2.11
CA GLY A 256 21.42 -5.34 3.43
C GLY A 256 20.22 -4.68 4.11
N SER A 257 19.53 -3.79 3.41
CA SER A 257 18.36 -3.07 3.92
C SER A 257 17.12 -3.92 4.14
N LEU A 258 16.96 -5.03 3.42
CA LEU A 258 15.97 -6.06 3.75
C LEU A 258 16.23 -6.75 5.08
N ASN A 259 17.47 -6.78 5.56
CA ASN A 259 17.85 -7.31 6.86
C ASN A 259 17.91 -6.24 7.96
N SER A 260 17.50 -5.00 7.66
CA SER A 260 17.50 -3.90 8.62
C SER A 260 16.56 -4.18 9.80
N ARG A 261 16.92 -3.65 10.98
CA ARG A 261 16.11 -3.76 12.20
C ARG A 261 14.79 -3.02 12.09
N THR A 262 14.71 -1.99 11.24
CA THR A 262 13.50 -1.19 11.08
C THR A 262 12.55 -1.85 10.07
N PRO A 263 11.29 -2.16 10.46
CA PRO A 263 10.31 -2.73 9.53
C PRO A 263 10.03 -1.82 8.32
N ARG A 264 10.18 -0.49 8.51
CA ARG A 264 10.01 0.51 7.46
C ARG A 264 11.09 0.41 6.38
N THR A 265 12.36 0.31 6.74
CA THR A 265 13.45 0.11 5.78
C THR A 265 13.29 -1.20 5.03
N ARG A 266 12.95 -2.30 5.72
CA ARG A 266 12.64 -3.59 5.06
C ARG A 266 11.52 -3.47 4.03
N SER A 267 10.46 -2.72 4.38
CA SER A 267 9.33 -2.48 3.46
C SER A 267 9.72 -1.68 2.23
N ILE A 268 10.59 -0.67 2.38
CA ILE A 268 11.06 0.17 1.27
C ILE A 268 12.02 -0.63 0.38
N ALA A 269 12.91 -1.42 0.97
CA ALA A 269 13.82 -2.29 0.24
C ALA A 269 13.06 -3.35 -0.58
N ALA A 270 12.02 -3.97 0.00
CA ALA A 270 11.14 -4.90 -0.73
C ALA A 270 10.43 -4.22 -1.92
N ALA A 271 10.01 -2.97 -1.78
CA ALA A 271 9.42 -2.20 -2.87
C ALA A 271 10.44 -1.94 -3.99
N ALA A 272 11.66 -1.52 -3.65
CA ALA A 272 12.71 -1.26 -4.63
C ALA A 272 13.08 -2.53 -5.41
N LEU A 273 13.20 -3.67 -4.72
CA LEU A 273 13.44 -4.97 -5.36
C LEU A 273 12.26 -5.44 -6.20
N SER A 274 11.02 -5.12 -5.81
CA SER A 274 9.84 -5.39 -6.65
C SER A 274 9.91 -4.63 -7.98
N GLU A 275 10.38 -3.38 -7.97
CA GLU A 275 10.57 -2.58 -9.19
C GLU A 275 11.73 -3.10 -10.04
N LEU A 276 12.90 -3.35 -9.43
CA LEU A 276 14.07 -3.84 -10.18
C LEU A 276 13.89 -5.25 -10.74
N SER A 277 13.07 -6.08 -10.10
CA SER A 277 12.72 -7.42 -10.60
C SER A 277 11.74 -7.39 -11.78
N ILE A 278 11.24 -6.23 -12.21
CA ILE A 278 10.52 -6.11 -13.50
C ILE A 278 11.44 -6.49 -14.66
N LEU A 279 12.73 -6.13 -14.56
CA LEU A 279 13.77 -6.50 -15.52
C LEU A 279 14.23 -7.95 -15.25
N LYS A 280 14.14 -8.80 -16.28
CA LYS A 280 14.47 -10.25 -16.16
C LYS A 280 15.95 -10.52 -15.94
N SER A 281 16.82 -9.68 -16.48
CA SER A 281 18.28 -9.68 -16.26
C SER A 281 18.63 -9.71 -14.78
N ASN A 282 17.92 -8.91 -13.97
CA ASN A 282 18.15 -8.80 -12.54
C ASN A 282 17.75 -10.05 -11.73
N TRP A 283 16.93 -10.96 -12.27
CA TRP A 283 16.37 -12.08 -11.48
C TRP A 283 17.44 -12.98 -10.89
N ARG A 284 18.47 -13.29 -11.66
CA ARG A 284 19.58 -14.14 -11.23
C ARG A 284 20.40 -13.45 -10.14
N LEU A 285 20.83 -12.21 -10.40
CA LEU A 285 21.65 -11.45 -9.45
C LEU A 285 20.95 -11.17 -8.13
N ILE A 286 19.65 -10.80 -8.17
CA ILE A 286 18.85 -10.62 -6.95
C ILE A 286 18.75 -11.95 -6.19
N GLY A 287 18.53 -13.07 -6.88
CA GLY A 287 18.49 -14.40 -6.26
C GLY A 287 19.80 -14.79 -5.59
N GLU A 288 20.91 -14.71 -6.32
CA GLU A 288 22.27 -15.05 -5.88
C GLU A 288 22.76 -14.17 -4.73
N ALA A 289 22.26 -12.94 -4.62
CA ALA A 289 22.58 -12.04 -3.52
C ALA A 289 21.97 -12.47 -2.16
N GLY A 290 21.23 -13.58 -2.09
CA GLY A 290 20.65 -14.10 -0.84
C GLY A 290 19.32 -13.45 -0.45
N THR A 291 18.61 -12.87 -1.41
CA THR A 291 17.37 -12.10 -1.20
C THR A 291 16.17 -12.94 -0.76
N ILE A 292 16.15 -14.24 -1.12
CA ILE A 292 14.96 -15.10 -1.00
C ILE A 292 14.48 -15.24 0.45
N GLY A 293 15.37 -15.62 1.38
CA GLY A 293 15.03 -15.74 2.81
C GLY A 293 14.52 -14.43 3.43
N PRO A 294 15.24 -13.30 3.28
CA PRO A 294 14.79 -12.00 3.75
C PRO A 294 13.40 -11.58 3.21
N LEU A 295 13.09 -11.84 1.93
CA LEU A 295 11.75 -11.58 1.38
C LEU A 295 10.68 -12.45 2.07
N ILE A 296 10.96 -13.73 2.32
CA ILE A 296 10.04 -14.63 3.04
C ILE A 296 9.81 -14.13 4.48
N ASN A 297 10.85 -13.62 5.16
CA ASN A 297 10.71 -13.01 6.48
C ASN A 297 9.82 -11.75 6.43
N VAL A 298 9.99 -10.89 5.43
CA VAL A 298 9.10 -9.73 5.22
C VAL A 298 7.66 -10.18 4.95
N ILE A 299 7.46 -11.25 4.17
CA ILE A 299 6.13 -11.85 3.98
C ILE A 299 5.60 -12.35 5.32
N GLY A 300 6.40 -12.99 6.18
CA GLY A 300 6.00 -13.57 7.46
C GLY A 300 5.70 -12.58 8.60
N GLU A 301 6.32 -11.40 8.58
CA GLU A 301 6.24 -10.43 9.68
C GLU A 301 5.77 -9.02 9.28
N GLY A 302 5.83 -8.69 7.99
CA GLY A 302 5.56 -7.34 7.49
C GLY A 302 4.11 -6.89 7.60
N ASN A 303 3.89 -5.58 7.38
CA ASN A 303 2.57 -5.01 7.14
C ASN A 303 2.09 -5.33 5.71
N ILE A 304 0.81 -5.03 5.41
CA ILE A 304 0.20 -5.37 4.11
C ILE A 304 1.01 -4.85 2.92
N VAL A 305 1.49 -3.60 2.97
CA VAL A 305 2.26 -2.98 1.89
C VAL A 305 3.58 -3.72 1.68
N ALA A 306 4.29 -4.02 2.77
CA ALA A 306 5.54 -4.77 2.74
C ALA A 306 5.34 -6.19 2.19
N ILE A 307 4.27 -6.88 2.62
CA ILE A 307 3.92 -8.22 2.15
C ILE A 307 3.65 -8.22 0.66
N VAL A 308 2.83 -7.29 0.16
CA VAL A 308 2.48 -7.22 -1.28
C VAL A 308 3.73 -6.97 -2.13
N ASN A 309 4.59 -6.04 -1.72
CA ASN A 309 5.84 -5.75 -2.44
C ASN A 309 6.81 -6.94 -2.41
N ALA A 310 7.02 -7.55 -1.22
CA ALA A 310 7.88 -8.72 -1.10
C ALA A 310 7.35 -9.91 -1.90
N SER A 311 6.03 -10.10 -1.93
CA SER A 311 5.37 -11.14 -2.72
C SER A 311 5.53 -10.90 -4.22
N SER A 312 5.37 -9.65 -4.66
CA SER A 312 5.58 -9.26 -6.06
C SER A 312 7.03 -9.49 -6.51
N ALA A 313 8.02 -9.17 -5.67
CA ALA A 313 9.42 -9.46 -5.95
C ALA A 313 9.66 -10.98 -6.00
N LEU A 314 9.26 -11.71 -4.94
CA LEU A 314 9.47 -13.15 -4.82
C LEU A 314 8.81 -13.91 -5.98
N TYR A 315 7.58 -13.57 -6.36
CA TYR A 315 6.88 -14.21 -7.48
C TYR A 315 7.70 -14.17 -8.77
N LYS A 316 8.33 -13.04 -9.08
CA LYS A 316 9.20 -12.89 -10.27
C LYS A 316 10.47 -13.74 -10.14
N LEU A 317 11.11 -13.73 -8.97
CA LEU A 317 12.35 -14.47 -8.72
C LEU A 317 12.16 -16.00 -8.76
N LEU A 318 11.01 -16.50 -8.34
CA LEU A 318 10.67 -17.93 -8.33
C LEU A 318 10.51 -18.55 -9.72
N HIS A 319 10.56 -17.75 -10.79
CA HIS A 319 10.67 -18.30 -12.15
C HIS A 319 12.02 -18.97 -12.44
N LEU A 320 13.03 -18.76 -11.58
CA LEU A 320 14.30 -19.48 -11.61
C LEU A 320 14.26 -20.68 -10.66
N ALA A 321 14.62 -21.87 -11.15
CA ALA A 321 14.54 -23.13 -10.39
C ALA A 321 15.41 -23.12 -9.13
N GLU A 322 16.57 -22.46 -9.15
CA GLU A 322 17.46 -22.33 -7.99
C GLU A 322 16.83 -21.47 -6.89
N ASN A 323 16.20 -20.36 -7.25
CA ASN A 323 15.45 -19.52 -6.31
C ASN A 323 14.25 -20.26 -5.71
N MET A 324 13.61 -21.14 -6.49
CA MET A 324 12.54 -22.01 -6.00
C MET A 324 13.03 -22.92 -4.86
N LYS A 325 14.15 -23.62 -5.08
CA LYS A 325 14.75 -24.49 -4.06
C LYS A 325 15.13 -23.71 -2.81
N ASN A 326 15.74 -22.54 -2.98
CA ASN A 326 16.10 -21.67 -1.86
C ASN A 326 14.87 -21.20 -1.07
N ALA A 327 13.74 -20.96 -1.74
CA ALA A 327 12.49 -20.59 -1.09
C ALA A 327 11.87 -21.76 -0.30
N THR A 328 11.87 -22.97 -0.86
CA THR A 328 11.42 -24.18 -0.16
C THR A 328 12.28 -24.44 1.08
N GLN A 329 13.62 -24.35 0.95
CA GLN A 329 14.55 -24.49 2.09
C GLN A 329 14.31 -23.43 3.17
N ALA A 330 13.94 -22.22 2.78
CA ALA A 330 13.56 -21.14 3.69
C ALA A 330 12.12 -21.25 4.21
N ARG A 331 11.44 -22.40 4.05
CA ARG A 331 10.10 -22.70 4.59
C ARG A 331 9.01 -21.76 4.05
N ALA A 332 9.17 -21.27 2.80
CA ALA A 332 8.18 -20.41 2.16
C ALA A 332 6.75 -20.99 2.18
N PRO A 333 6.52 -22.29 1.84
CA PRO A 333 5.17 -22.85 1.85
C PRO A 333 4.48 -22.71 3.22
N SER A 334 5.17 -23.07 4.31
CA SER A 334 4.66 -22.95 5.67
C SER A 334 4.34 -21.48 6.04
N VAL A 335 5.26 -20.55 5.77
CA VAL A 335 5.08 -19.12 6.09
C VAL A 335 3.88 -18.55 5.34
N ILE A 336 3.73 -18.89 4.05
CA ILE A 336 2.63 -18.42 3.21
C ILE A 336 1.30 -19.02 3.67
N LEU A 337 1.24 -20.32 3.98
CA LEU A 337 0.04 -20.95 4.52
C LEU A 337 -0.41 -20.29 5.84
N GLN A 338 0.52 -19.98 6.74
CA GLN A 338 0.20 -19.25 7.97
C GLN A 338 -0.42 -17.87 7.70
N ARG A 339 0.00 -17.17 6.63
CA ARG A 339 -0.64 -15.91 6.22
C ARG A 339 -2.05 -16.11 5.68
N ILE A 340 -2.28 -17.16 4.91
CA ILE A 340 -3.62 -17.52 4.42
C ILE A 340 -4.55 -17.87 5.58
N VAL A 341 -4.08 -18.64 6.57
CA VAL A 341 -4.83 -18.94 7.81
C VAL A 341 -5.23 -17.65 8.52
N LYS A 342 -4.32 -16.68 8.61
CA LYS A 342 -4.57 -15.34 9.20
C LYS A 342 -5.40 -14.41 8.31
N ARG A 343 -5.83 -14.86 7.11
CA ARG A 343 -6.59 -14.07 6.13
C ARG A 343 -5.86 -12.83 5.58
N ILE A 344 -4.52 -12.84 5.57
CA ILE A 344 -3.71 -11.71 5.10
C ILE A 344 -3.27 -11.96 3.65
N CYS A 345 -3.59 -11.04 2.74
CA CYS A 345 -3.16 -11.08 1.32
C CYS A 345 -3.40 -12.44 0.65
N VAL A 346 -4.57 -13.05 0.89
CA VAL A 346 -4.85 -14.44 0.51
C VAL A 346 -4.64 -14.67 -1.00
N ASP A 347 -5.02 -13.71 -1.84
CA ASP A 347 -4.96 -13.88 -3.30
C ASP A 347 -3.50 -13.86 -3.80
N GLU A 348 -2.67 -12.96 -3.25
CA GLU A 348 -1.23 -12.89 -3.53
C GLU A 348 -0.50 -14.14 -3.01
N MET A 349 -0.79 -14.54 -1.77
CA MET A 349 -0.25 -15.75 -1.14
C MET A 349 -0.60 -17.00 -1.96
N MET A 350 -1.83 -17.09 -2.47
CA MET A 350 -2.26 -18.21 -3.32
C MET A 350 -1.48 -18.24 -4.64
N GLY A 351 -1.18 -17.08 -5.22
CA GLY A 351 -0.33 -16.98 -6.40
C GLY A 351 1.09 -17.50 -6.17
N LEU A 352 1.69 -17.17 -5.03
CA LEU A 352 3.01 -17.69 -4.64
C LEU A 352 3.00 -19.20 -4.41
N LEU A 353 2.02 -19.74 -3.66
CA LEU A 353 1.90 -21.18 -3.44
C LEU A 353 1.70 -21.95 -4.75
N ALA A 354 0.92 -21.42 -5.69
CA ALA A 354 0.72 -22.05 -6.99
C ALA A 354 2.01 -22.10 -7.82
N LEU A 355 2.94 -21.16 -7.61
CA LEU A 355 4.26 -21.19 -8.23
C LEU A 355 5.20 -22.17 -7.51
N LEU A 356 5.23 -22.15 -6.17
CA LEU A 356 6.01 -23.06 -5.33
C LEU A 356 5.62 -24.54 -5.52
N SER A 357 4.33 -24.85 -5.67
CA SER A 357 3.81 -26.23 -5.86
C SER A 357 4.25 -26.90 -7.18
N ARG A 358 5.08 -26.23 -7.99
CA ARG A 358 5.78 -26.86 -9.13
C ARG A 358 6.97 -27.68 -8.67
N ASP A 359 7.53 -27.38 -7.51
CA ASP A 359 8.59 -28.11 -6.84
C ASP A 359 8.00 -29.19 -5.92
N LEU A 360 8.54 -30.41 -5.98
CA LEU A 360 7.98 -31.55 -5.25
C LEU A 360 8.24 -31.44 -3.74
N ASP A 361 9.39 -30.91 -3.33
CA ASP A 361 9.72 -30.68 -1.92
C ASP A 361 8.74 -29.68 -1.29
N ALA A 362 8.34 -28.65 -2.06
CA ALA A 362 7.29 -27.73 -1.64
C ALA A 362 5.93 -28.42 -1.50
N VAL A 363 5.56 -29.33 -2.41
CA VAL A 363 4.30 -30.10 -2.31
C VAL A 363 4.31 -31.00 -1.07
N ASP A 364 5.44 -31.65 -0.77
CA ASP A 364 5.60 -32.44 0.46
C ASP A 364 5.39 -31.58 1.71
N GLU A 365 5.97 -30.38 1.75
CA GLU A 365 5.75 -29.43 2.85
C GLU A 365 4.27 -29.00 2.97
N LEU A 366 3.56 -28.77 1.86
CA LEU A 366 2.13 -28.44 1.87
C LEU A 366 1.29 -29.58 2.46
N ILE A 367 1.63 -30.84 2.15
CA ILE A 367 0.96 -32.03 2.71
C ILE A 367 1.23 -32.15 4.20
N ASN A 368 2.49 -31.97 4.62
CA ASN A 368 2.88 -32.02 6.03
C ASN A 368 2.21 -30.91 6.86
N PHE A 369 1.88 -29.77 6.25
CA PHE A 369 1.09 -28.71 6.89
C PHE A 369 -0.42 -29.01 6.93
N ASP A 370 -0.89 -30.09 6.29
CA ASP A 370 -2.30 -30.39 6.04
C ASP A 370 -3.03 -29.23 5.32
N ALA A 371 -2.47 -28.79 4.19
CA ALA A 371 -3.00 -27.64 3.44
C ALA A 371 -4.39 -27.87 2.80
N VAL A 372 -4.80 -29.12 2.59
CA VAL A 372 -5.99 -29.48 1.79
C VAL A 372 -7.29 -28.85 2.33
N PRO A 373 -7.64 -28.95 3.63
CA PRO A 373 -8.84 -28.30 4.16
C PRO A 373 -8.82 -26.78 3.99
N LEU A 374 -7.65 -26.14 4.17
CA LEU A 374 -7.51 -24.70 3.99
C LEU A 374 -7.73 -24.29 2.52
N LEU A 375 -7.18 -25.05 1.58
CA LEU A 375 -7.35 -24.81 0.15
C LEU A 375 -8.83 -24.95 -0.27
N LEU A 376 -9.50 -26.03 0.16
CA LEU A 376 -10.92 -26.24 -0.11
C LEU A 376 -11.80 -25.11 0.47
N LYS A 377 -11.48 -24.65 1.69
CA LYS A 377 -12.14 -23.49 2.30
C LYS A 377 -11.99 -22.23 1.45
N VAL A 378 -10.78 -21.92 0.97
CA VAL A 378 -10.56 -20.76 0.09
C VAL A 378 -11.26 -20.94 -1.26
N LEU A 379 -11.35 -22.16 -1.79
CA LEU A 379 -12.03 -22.46 -3.04
C LEU A 379 -13.54 -22.17 -2.97
N GLY A 380 -14.16 -22.45 -1.82
CA GLY A 380 -15.57 -22.20 -1.55
C GLY A 380 -15.94 -20.73 -1.31
N GLU A 381 -14.97 -19.84 -1.15
CA GLU A 381 -15.21 -18.41 -0.93
C GLU A 381 -15.56 -17.66 -2.24
N ASP A 382 -16.21 -16.51 -2.10
CA ASP A 382 -16.33 -15.55 -3.20
C ASP A 382 -15.01 -14.81 -3.39
N ARG A 383 -14.25 -15.24 -4.40
CA ARG A 383 -12.87 -14.85 -4.67
C ARG A 383 -12.67 -14.67 -6.17
N PRO A 384 -11.72 -13.82 -6.61
CA PRO A 384 -11.39 -13.67 -8.01
C PRO A 384 -11.07 -15.01 -8.68
N GLY A 385 -11.44 -15.16 -9.97
CA GLY A 385 -11.22 -16.40 -10.72
C GLY A 385 -9.77 -16.88 -10.71
N GLN A 386 -8.79 -15.96 -10.71
CA GLN A 386 -7.37 -16.30 -10.63
C GLN A 386 -6.98 -16.94 -9.29
N CYS A 387 -7.59 -16.51 -8.18
CA CYS A 387 -7.34 -17.09 -6.86
C CYS A 387 -7.88 -18.52 -6.81
N LYS A 388 -9.09 -18.75 -7.34
CA LYS A 388 -9.68 -20.09 -7.48
C LYS A 388 -8.87 -20.99 -8.40
N GLU A 389 -8.37 -20.46 -9.51
CA GLU A 389 -7.47 -21.17 -10.42
C GLU A 389 -6.17 -21.61 -9.73
N ASN A 390 -5.54 -20.71 -8.98
CA ASN A 390 -4.31 -21.00 -8.24
C ASN A 390 -4.57 -22.05 -7.16
N CYS A 391 -5.68 -21.93 -6.43
CA CYS A 391 -6.08 -22.89 -5.40
C CYS A 391 -6.26 -24.31 -5.97
N VAL A 392 -7.08 -24.46 -7.03
CA VAL A 392 -7.30 -25.78 -7.65
C VAL A 392 -6.03 -26.31 -8.32
N ALA A 393 -5.13 -25.43 -8.78
CA ALA A 393 -3.84 -25.85 -9.31
C ALA A 393 -2.94 -26.49 -8.25
N ILE A 394 -2.95 -25.98 -7.02
CA ILE A 394 -2.22 -26.56 -5.89
C ILE A 394 -2.86 -27.88 -5.48
N LEU A 395 -4.19 -27.94 -5.35
CA LEU A 395 -4.91 -29.17 -5.03
C LEU A 395 -4.64 -30.29 -6.06
N ASP A 396 -4.65 -29.97 -7.35
CA ASP A 396 -4.34 -30.93 -8.41
C ASP A 396 -2.90 -31.45 -8.33
N LYS A 397 -1.94 -30.62 -7.89
CA LYS A 397 -0.55 -31.03 -7.64
C LYS A 397 -0.46 -31.98 -6.45
N ILE A 398 -1.08 -31.63 -5.33
CA ILE A 398 -1.12 -32.48 -4.14
C ILE A 398 -1.77 -33.83 -4.47
N CYS A 399 -2.94 -33.83 -5.14
CA CYS A 399 -3.64 -35.05 -5.54
C CYS A 399 -2.84 -35.93 -6.52
N SER A 400 -1.96 -35.33 -7.32
CA SER A 400 -1.08 -36.09 -8.22
C SER A 400 0.11 -36.70 -7.48
N TYR A 401 0.53 -36.09 -6.37
CA TYR A 401 1.69 -36.51 -5.59
C TYR A 401 1.33 -37.53 -4.52
N ASP A 402 0.21 -37.33 -3.81
CA ASP A 402 -0.30 -38.25 -2.79
C ASP A 402 -1.72 -38.77 -3.13
N PRO A 403 -1.85 -40.03 -3.59
CA PRO A 403 -3.14 -40.64 -3.86
C PRO A 403 -4.06 -40.76 -2.63
N ASN A 404 -3.52 -40.76 -1.41
CA ASN A 404 -4.36 -40.80 -0.20
C ASN A 404 -5.15 -39.50 -0.02
N THR A 405 -4.61 -38.37 -0.47
CA THR A 405 -5.35 -37.10 -0.51
C THR A 405 -6.60 -37.21 -1.38
N VAL A 406 -6.55 -37.93 -2.51
CA VAL A 406 -7.73 -38.16 -3.36
C VAL A 406 -8.82 -38.93 -2.61
N LYS A 407 -8.45 -39.95 -1.83
CA LYS A 407 -9.39 -40.69 -0.96
C LYS A 407 -10.00 -39.80 0.11
N ARG A 408 -9.20 -38.92 0.74
CA ARG A 408 -9.68 -37.96 1.75
C ARG A 408 -10.72 -37.01 1.15
N ILE A 409 -10.43 -36.43 -0.03
CA ILE A 409 -11.35 -35.53 -0.73
C ILE A 409 -12.62 -36.27 -1.18
N ARG A 410 -12.50 -37.51 -1.66
CA ARG A 410 -13.65 -38.35 -2.04
C ARG A 410 -14.65 -38.53 -0.90
N ASN A 411 -14.15 -38.70 0.33
CA ASN A 411 -14.98 -38.93 1.50
C ASN A 411 -15.60 -37.62 2.06
N ASP A 412 -15.29 -36.46 1.47
CA ASP A 412 -15.83 -35.16 1.81
C ASP A 412 -16.80 -34.72 0.69
N GLU A 413 -18.10 -34.87 0.95
CA GLU A 413 -19.16 -34.56 -0.02
C GLU A 413 -19.16 -33.09 -0.44
N ASP A 414 -18.90 -32.18 0.50
CA ASP A 414 -18.83 -30.74 0.24
C ASP A 414 -17.65 -30.42 -0.69
N ALA A 415 -16.48 -31.02 -0.42
CA ALA A 415 -15.30 -30.87 -1.27
C ALA A 415 -15.54 -31.38 -2.70
N CYS A 416 -16.18 -32.55 -2.84
CA CYS A 416 -16.56 -33.11 -4.13
C CYS A 416 -17.54 -32.20 -4.88
N GLY A 417 -18.57 -31.70 -4.18
CA GLY A 417 -19.54 -30.76 -4.73
C GLY A 417 -18.90 -29.47 -5.24
N LEU A 418 -17.97 -28.89 -4.48
CA LEU A 418 -17.21 -27.70 -4.89
C LEU A 418 -16.40 -27.93 -6.17
N LEU A 419 -15.68 -29.05 -6.25
CA LEU A 419 -14.85 -29.38 -7.42
C LEU A 419 -15.70 -29.67 -8.65
N LEU A 420 -16.81 -30.39 -8.50
CA LEU A 420 -17.77 -30.63 -9.58
C LEU A 420 -18.38 -29.33 -10.08
N ALA A 421 -18.88 -28.48 -9.17
CA ALA A 421 -19.44 -27.18 -9.52
C ALA A 421 -18.43 -26.29 -10.26
N LEU A 422 -17.17 -26.26 -9.79
CA LEU A 422 -16.12 -25.49 -10.45
C LEU A 422 -15.76 -26.04 -11.84
N SER A 423 -15.78 -27.36 -12.02
CA SER A 423 -15.49 -28.01 -13.31
C SER A 423 -16.53 -27.67 -14.39
N ALA A 424 -17.78 -27.43 -14.00
CA ALA A 424 -18.89 -27.09 -14.89
C ALA A 424 -19.24 -25.59 -14.89
N SER A 425 -18.56 -24.76 -14.10
CA SER A 425 -18.89 -23.34 -13.92
C SER A 425 -18.53 -22.52 -15.16
N SER A 426 -19.51 -21.84 -15.77
CA SER A 426 -19.30 -20.96 -16.93
C SER A 426 -18.52 -19.68 -16.62
N THR A 427 -18.41 -19.30 -15.34
CA THR A 427 -17.72 -18.09 -14.88
C THR A 427 -16.28 -18.34 -14.41
N ALA A 428 -15.89 -19.61 -14.27
CA ALA A 428 -14.53 -20.00 -13.91
C ALA A 428 -13.58 -19.90 -15.12
N THR A 429 -12.27 -19.75 -14.86
CA THR A 429 -11.27 -19.76 -15.93
C THR A 429 -11.17 -21.15 -16.56
N ALA A 430 -10.85 -21.22 -17.85
CA ALA A 430 -10.66 -22.49 -18.55
C ALA A 430 -9.58 -23.38 -17.91
N ARG A 431 -8.59 -22.79 -17.24
CA ARG A 431 -7.57 -23.54 -16.50
C ARG A 431 -8.08 -24.05 -15.16
N ALA A 432 -8.90 -23.28 -14.44
CA ALA A 432 -9.55 -23.76 -13.23
C ALA A 432 -10.48 -24.95 -13.51
N GLN A 433 -11.34 -24.84 -14.54
CA GLN A 433 -12.26 -25.91 -14.95
C GLN A 433 -11.51 -27.21 -15.28
N ARG A 434 -10.47 -27.13 -16.13
CA ARG A 434 -9.67 -28.31 -16.53
C ARG A 434 -9.00 -28.99 -15.34
N LYS A 435 -8.50 -28.22 -14.37
CA LYS A 435 -7.84 -28.75 -13.17
C LYS A 435 -8.84 -29.35 -12.18
N ALA A 436 -9.99 -28.72 -12.01
CA ALA A 436 -11.08 -29.30 -11.23
C ALA A 436 -11.55 -30.64 -11.83
N ALA A 437 -11.75 -30.69 -13.16
CA ALA A 437 -12.12 -31.90 -13.88
C ALA A 437 -11.05 -33.01 -13.76
N SER A 438 -9.76 -32.64 -13.78
CA SER A 438 -8.65 -33.57 -13.53
C SER A 438 -8.76 -34.23 -12.16
N ILE A 439 -9.04 -33.46 -11.10
CA ILE A 439 -9.20 -33.99 -9.74
C ILE A 439 -10.45 -34.89 -9.66
N VAL A 440 -11.59 -34.43 -10.20
CA VAL A 440 -12.83 -35.22 -10.25
C VAL A 440 -12.61 -36.56 -10.93
N LYS A 441 -11.89 -36.59 -12.06
CA LYS A 441 -11.55 -37.83 -12.75
C LYS A 441 -10.74 -38.78 -11.86
N LYS A 442 -9.73 -38.28 -11.15
CA LYS A 442 -8.94 -39.10 -10.20
C LYS A 442 -9.80 -39.67 -9.08
N ILE A 443 -10.76 -38.89 -8.57
CA ILE A 443 -11.71 -39.34 -7.55
C ILE A 443 -12.56 -40.51 -8.09
N MET A 444 -13.05 -40.41 -9.32
CA MET A 444 -13.83 -41.48 -9.96
C MET A 444 -13.01 -42.75 -10.22
N GLU A 445 -11.74 -42.62 -10.63
CA GLU A 445 -10.85 -43.76 -10.86
C GLU A 445 -10.53 -44.54 -9.57
N VAL A 446 -10.44 -43.85 -8.42
CA VAL A 446 -10.29 -44.50 -7.12
C VAL A 446 -11.59 -45.21 -6.69
N ALA A 447 -12.75 -44.73 -7.13
CA ALA A 447 -14.03 -45.40 -6.87
C ALA A 447 -14.12 -46.75 -7.57
N SER A 448 -13.73 -46.83 -8.84
CA SER A 448 -13.78 -48.08 -9.61
C SER A 448 -12.74 -49.13 -9.22
N GLN A 449 -11.81 -48.82 -8.32
CA GLN A 449 -10.81 -49.78 -7.78
C GLN A 449 -11.16 -50.29 -6.37
N SER A 450 -12.20 -49.73 -5.74
CA SER A 450 -12.64 -50.11 -4.38
C SER A 450 -13.90 -51.00 -4.39
N ASP A 451 -14.52 -51.17 -5.55
CA ASP A 451 -15.57 -52.14 -5.87
C ASP A 451 -14.95 -53.35 -6.59
#